data_AF-A0A813PV06-F1
#
_entry.id   AF-A0A813PV06-F1
#
_cell.length_a   1.000
_cell.length_b   1.000
_cell.length_c   1.000
_cell.angle_alpha   90.00
_cell.angle_beta   90.00
_cell.angle_gamma   90.00
#
_symmetry.space_group_name_H-M   'P 1'
#
loop_
_entity.id
_entity.type
_entity.pdbx_description
1 polymer ?
#
loop_
_entity_poly.entity_id
_entity_poly.type
_entity_poly.pdbx_seq_one_letter_code
_entity_poly.pdbx_strand_id
1 'polypeptide(L)'
;MFEARLLHGSIFAKVIEGLRELVNEATWECSGNGITLQAMDSSHVALVSLVMRSEGFESYRCDRNMSLGISLVSMSKVLKTMGKDDSLTIRVNDDSDSIIISMESQNQDKFADYELRLMDLDSEHLGIPDTDYSCTIKMPSSEFSRICRDMSVMGDSVLVCTTKEGVKFSAKGDLGQGSIRLVQTTNIEKEEEAVIIEMKEAVALTFAVRYLSMFCKAAPLSPQVSLSLSEDTPLMCEFKIAEMGHVRFYLAPKIEDNES
;
A
#
# COMPACT_ATOMS: atom_id res chain seq x y z
N MET A 1 1.08 15.73 -23.20
CA MET A 1 2.24 15.72 -22.28
C MET A 1 1.78 15.41 -20.86
N PHE A 2 2.61 14.69 -20.10
CA PHE A 2 2.45 14.49 -18.66
C PHE A 2 3.74 14.91 -17.92
N GLU A 3 3.59 15.70 -16.86
CA GLU A 3 4.66 16.08 -15.95
C GLU A 3 4.15 16.19 -14.52
N ALA A 4 4.83 15.55 -13.56
CA ALA A 4 4.51 15.63 -12.14
C ALA A 4 5.79 15.76 -11.31
N ARG A 5 5.86 16.79 -10.46
CA ARG A 5 7.01 17.07 -9.60
C ARG A 5 6.67 16.92 -8.12
N LEU A 6 7.52 16.20 -7.40
CA LEU A 6 7.49 16.04 -5.95
C LEU A 6 8.72 16.71 -5.35
N LEU A 7 8.50 17.65 -4.43
CA LEU A 7 9.60 18.28 -3.68
C LEU A 7 10.39 17.27 -2.84
N HIS A 8 9.70 16.27 -2.29
CA HIS A 8 10.29 15.17 -1.53
C HIS A 8 10.12 13.86 -2.30
N GLY A 9 11.04 13.54 -3.21
CA GLY A 9 10.97 12.35 -4.05
C GLY A 9 10.93 11.03 -3.28
N SER A 10 11.46 11.01 -2.06
CA SER A 10 11.47 9.83 -1.18
C SER A 10 10.08 9.25 -0.88
N ILE A 11 9.00 10.06 -0.94
CA ILE A 11 7.63 9.55 -0.79
C ILE A 11 7.28 8.57 -1.91
N PHE A 12 7.66 8.90 -3.14
CA PHE A 12 7.39 8.08 -4.31
C PHE A 12 8.22 6.80 -4.29
N ALA A 13 9.49 6.87 -3.89
CA ALA A 13 10.31 5.67 -3.67
C ALA A 13 9.64 4.72 -2.66
N LYS A 14 9.12 5.22 -1.55
CA LYS A 14 8.38 4.41 -0.56
C LYS A 14 7.10 3.79 -1.15
N VAL A 15 6.39 4.51 -2.02
CA VAL A 15 5.21 3.97 -2.72
C VAL A 15 5.64 2.78 -3.57
N ILE A 16 6.65 2.93 -4.42
CA ILE A 16 7.12 1.84 -5.30
C ILE A 16 7.62 0.64 -4.50
N GLU A 17 8.36 0.87 -3.40
CA GLU A 17 8.81 -0.22 -2.52
C GLU A 17 7.64 -0.96 -1.86
N GLY A 18 6.56 -0.26 -1.51
CA GLY A 18 5.35 -0.86 -0.94
C GLY A 18 4.54 -1.69 -1.95
N LEU A 19 4.57 -1.32 -3.23
CA LEU A 19 3.81 -2.00 -4.29
C LEU A 19 4.54 -3.20 -4.90
N ARG A 20 5.86 -3.07 -5.11
CA ARG A 20 6.64 -4.02 -5.93
C ARG A 20 6.69 -5.45 -5.39
N GLU A 21 6.42 -5.62 -4.09
CA GLU A 21 6.47 -6.92 -3.41
C GLU A 21 5.19 -7.72 -3.66
N LEU A 22 4.11 -7.06 -4.08
CA LEU A 22 2.85 -7.68 -4.48
C LEU A 22 2.76 -7.85 -6.01
N VAL A 23 3.15 -6.81 -6.76
CA VAL A 23 3.03 -6.76 -8.22
C VAL A 23 4.32 -6.28 -8.87
N ASN A 24 4.77 -6.96 -9.92
CA ASN A 24 6.02 -6.60 -10.61
C ASN A 24 5.84 -5.48 -11.63
N GLU A 25 4.66 -5.42 -12.22
CA GLU A 25 4.29 -4.59 -13.37
C GLU A 25 2.86 -4.10 -13.15
N ALA A 26 2.58 -2.86 -13.53
CA ALA A 26 1.26 -2.28 -13.39
C ALA A 26 1.09 -1.08 -14.31
N THR A 27 -0.16 -0.75 -14.61
CA THR A 27 -0.53 0.44 -15.37
C THR A 27 -0.81 1.61 -14.43
N TRP A 28 -0.16 2.74 -14.68
CA TRP A 28 -0.51 4.01 -14.06
C TRP A 28 -1.46 4.79 -14.92
N GLU A 29 -2.62 5.08 -14.36
CA GLU A 29 -3.60 5.96 -14.98
C GLU A 29 -3.32 7.38 -14.48
N CYS A 30 -2.79 8.22 -15.37
CA CYS A 30 -2.56 9.64 -15.13
C CYS A 30 -3.71 10.45 -15.72
N SER A 31 -4.26 11.35 -14.92
CA SER A 31 -5.38 12.23 -15.30
C SER A 31 -5.22 13.60 -14.67
N GLY A 32 -6.10 14.56 -15.00
CA GLY A 32 -6.10 15.88 -14.35
C GLY A 32 -6.25 15.84 -12.81
N ASN A 33 -6.78 14.75 -12.24
CA ASN A 33 -7.00 14.60 -10.80
C ASN A 33 -5.80 13.97 -10.06
N GLY A 34 -4.79 13.48 -10.78
CA GLY A 34 -3.65 12.77 -10.21
C GLY A 34 -3.36 11.43 -10.86
N ILE A 35 -2.58 10.61 -10.14
CA ILE A 35 -2.10 9.30 -10.56
C ILE A 35 -2.84 8.22 -9.76
N THR A 36 -3.39 7.24 -10.45
CA THR A 36 -3.97 6.05 -9.85
C THR A 36 -3.34 4.79 -10.41
N LEU A 37 -3.29 3.73 -9.60
CA LEU A 37 -2.90 2.39 -10.05
C LEU A 37 -3.83 1.39 -9.39
N GLN A 38 -4.22 0.38 -10.14
CA GLN A 38 -4.90 -0.79 -9.61
C GLN A 38 -4.28 -2.04 -10.22
N ALA A 39 -3.97 -3.04 -9.41
CA ALA A 39 -3.39 -4.29 -9.90
C ALA A 39 -3.70 -5.45 -8.94
N MET A 40 -3.90 -6.64 -9.51
CA MET A 40 -3.98 -7.90 -8.75
C MET A 40 -2.62 -8.59 -8.71
N ASP A 41 -2.39 -9.37 -7.67
CA ASP A 41 -1.26 -10.30 -7.62
C ASP A 41 -1.46 -11.47 -8.60
N SER A 42 -0.40 -12.21 -8.89
CA SER A 42 -0.44 -13.32 -9.85
C SER A 42 -1.36 -14.48 -9.45
N SER A 43 -1.75 -14.58 -8.18
CA SER A 43 -2.72 -15.57 -7.70
C SER A 43 -4.17 -15.07 -7.68
N HIS A 44 -4.42 -13.79 -7.98
CA HIS A 44 -5.73 -13.15 -7.90
C HIS A 44 -6.38 -13.23 -6.50
N VAL A 45 -5.58 -13.26 -5.45
CA VAL A 45 -6.03 -13.30 -4.05
C VAL A 45 -5.93 -11.94 -3.37
N ALA A 46 -5.02 -11.09 -3.86
CA ALA A 46 -4.77 -9.77 -3.33
C ALA A 46 -4.81 -8.70 -4.44
N LEU A 47 -5.35 -7.54 -4.09
CA LEU A 47 -5.42 -6.38 -4.97
C LEU A 47 -4.76 -5.19 -4.29
N VAL A 48 -4.07 -4.36 -5.05
CA VAL A 48 -3.58 -3.07 -4.59
C VAL A 48 -4.23 -1.94 -5.38
N SER A 49 -4.59 -0.88 -4.67
CA SER A 49 -5.13 0.36 -5.20
C SER A 49 -4.30 1.53 -4.65
N LEU A 50 -3.69 2.29 -5.54
CA LEU A 50 -2.95 3.52 -5.24
C LEU A 50 -3.76 4.71 -5.74
N VAL A 51 -3.83 5.74 -4.90
CA VAL A 51 -4.29 7.08 -5.29
C VAL A 51 -3.26 8.09 -4.84
N MET A 52 -2.81 8.94 -5.76
CA MET A 52 -2.00 10.12 -5.50
C MET A 52 -2.63 11.32 -6.21
N ARG A 53 -3.24 12.21 -5.44
CA ARG A 53 -3.95 13.38 -5.93
C ARG A 53 -3.00 14.45 -6.46
N SER A 54 -3.44 15.18 -7.49
CA SER A 54 -2.69 16.26 -8.12
C SER A 54 -2.25 17.35 -7.14
N GLU A 55 -3.05 17.66 -6.11
CA GLU A 55 -2.74 18.68 -5.10
C GLU A 55 -1.56 18.30 -4.20
N GLY A 56 -1.17 17.02 -4.18
CA GLY A 56 -0.01 16.53 -3.45
C GLY A 56 1.34 16.80 -4.13
N PHE A 57 1.33 17.26 -5.37
CA PHE A 57 2.54 17.55 -6.15
C PHE A 57 2.88 19.04 -6.11
N GLU A 58 4.17 19.37 -6.18
CA GLU A 58 4.64 20.76 -6.28
C GLU A 58 4.18 21.38 -7.62
N SER A 59 4.29 20.62 -8.70
CA SER A 59 3.68 20.93 -9.99
C SER A 59 3.08 19.67 -10.58
N TYR A 60 1.92 19.79 -11.22
CA TYR A 60 1.24 18.69 -11.87
C TYR A 60 0.58 19.17 -13.16
N ARG A 61 0.88 18.49 -14.26
CA ARG A 61 0.30 18.75 -15.57
C ARG A 61 0.03 17.43 -16.28
N CYS A 62 -1.22 17.21 -16.66
CA CYS A 62 -1.65 16.07 -17.45
C CYS A 62 -2.62 16.58 -18.52
N ASP A 63 -2.11 16.79 -19.74
CA ASP A 63 -2.88 17.45 -20.81
C ASP A 63 -4.01 16.55 -21.34
N ARG A 64 -3.81 15.23 -21.28
CA ARG A 64 -4.74 14.18 -21.70
C ARG A 64 -4.58 13.02 -20.74
N ASN A 65 -5.63 12.24 -20.53
CA ASN A 65 -5.51 11.02 -19.75
C ASN A 65 -4.53 10.06 -20.44
N MET A 66 -3.63 9.45 -19.67
CA MET A 66 -2.59 8.55 -20.18
C MET A 66 -2.54 7.29 -19.30
N SER A 67 -2.38 6.15 -19.95
CA SER A 67 -2.15 4.86 -19.30
C SER A 67 -0.69 4.46 -19.53
N LEU A 68 0.09 4.35 -18.46
CA LEU A 68 1.53 4.11 -18.52
C LEU A 68 1.85 2.75 -17.91
N GLY A 69 2.07 1.74 -18.75
CA GLY A 69 2.51 0.42 -18.28
C GLY A 69 3.98 0.45 -17.88
N ILE A 70 4.28 0.12 -16.61
CA ILE A 70 5.63 0.24 -16.06
C ILE A 70 6.07 -1.01 -15.29
N SER A 71 7.37 -1.29 -15.34
CA SER A 71 8.00 -2.26 -14.45
C SER A 71 8.34 -1.59 -13.11
N LEU A 72 7.62 -1.96 -12.04
CA LEU A 72 7.87 -1.46 -10.69
C LEU A 72 9.25 -1.91 -10.16
N VAL A 73 9.71 -3.08 -10.61
CA VAL A 73 11.05 -3.59 -10.32
C VAL A 73 12.14 -2.68 -10.91
N SER A 74 12.00 -2.26 -12.17
CA SER A 74 12.96 -1.36 -12.82
C SER A 74 12.90 0.05 -12.23
N MET A 75 11.68 0.58 -12.02
CA MET A 75 11.45 1.86 -11.37
C MET A 75 12.12 1.91 -9.98
N SER A 76 11.94 0.86 -9.17
CA SER A 76 12.56 0.76 -7.85
C SER A 76 14.10 0.80 -7.91
N LYS A 77 14.73 0.13 -8.89
CA LYS A 77 16.19 0.19 -9.05
C LYS A 77 16.69 1.60 -9.35
N VAL A 78 15.97 2.34 -10.19
CA VAL A 78 16.28 3.75 -10.48
C VAL A 78 16.10 4.59 -9.22
N LEU A 79 14.98 4.46 -8.50
CA LEU A 79 14.70 5.27 -7.31
C LEU A 79 15.69 5.03 -6.15
N LYS A 80 16.43 3.92 -6.15
CA LYS A 80 17.51 3.67 -5.17
C LYS A 80 18.73 4.58 -5.33
N THR A 81 18.89 5.26 -6.47
CA THR A 81 19.99 6.21 -6.70
C THR A 81 19.68 7.61 -6.18
N MET A 82 18.45 7.84 -5.73
CA MET A 82 17.95 9.12 -5.24
C MET A 82 18.45 9.41 -3.82
N GLY A 83 18.86 10.64 -3.56
CA GLY A 83 19.11 11.15 -2.23
C GLY A 83 17.83 11.24 -1.40
N LYS A 84 17.97 11.27 -0.07
CA LYS A 84 16.82 11.29 0.86
C LYS A 84 15.95 12.53 0.68
N ASP A 85 16.58 13.66 0.38
CA ASP A 85 15.97 14.99 0.30
C ASP A 85 15.90 15.51 -1.15
N ASP A 86 16.18 14.66 -2.14
CA ASP A 86 16.10 15.02 -3.55
C ASP A 86 14.64 15.22 -3.98
N SER A 87 14.45 16.16 -4.90
CA SER A 87 13.18 16.31 -5.61
C SER A 87 13.13 15.32 -6.79
N LEU A 88 11.91 14.94 -7.18
CA LEU A 88 11.65 14.00 -8.26
C LEU A 88 10.67 14.61 -9.25
N THR A 89 11.00 14.56 -10.54
CA THR A 89 10.08 14.92 -11.63
C THR A 89 9.88 13.73 -12.56
N ILE A 90 8.63 13.40 -12.83
CA ILE A 90 8.21 12.34 -13.74
C ILE A 90 7.69 13.00 -15.00
N ARG A 91 8.19 12.63 -16.17
CA ARG A 91 7.76 13.20 -17.46
C ARG A 91 7.49 12.13 -18.51
N VAL A 92 6.46 12.36 -19.30
CA VAL A 92 6.16 11.60 -20.52
C VAL A 92 5.75 12.58 -21.61
N ASN A 93 6.46 12.55 -22.72
CA ASN A 93 6.11 13.33 -23.91
C ASN A 93 4.95 12.65 -24.66
N ASP A 94 4.23 13.42 -25.48
CA ASP A 94 3.20 12.83 -26.34
C ASP A 94 3.82 11.80 -27.29
N ASP A 95 3.17 10.64 -27.42
CA ASP A 95 3.59 9.50 -28.26
C ASP A 95 4.98 8.92 -27.93
N SER A 96 5.45 9.08 -26.68
CA SER A 96 6.70 8.49 -26.18
C SER A 96 6.52 7.02 -25.79
N ASP A 97 7.50 6.18 -26.11
CA ASP A 97 7.61 4.80 -25.62
C ASP A 97 8.40 4.70 -24.29
N SER A 98 8.72 5.86 -23.69
CA SER A 98 9.51 5.95 -22.47
C SER A 98 8.97 6.98 -21.47
N ILE A 99 9.26 6.73 -20.20
CA ILE A 99 9.06 7.62 -19.06
C ILE A 99 10.41 8.14 -18.58
N ILE A 100 10.48 9.45 -18.32
CA ILE A 100 11.68 10.14 -17.85
C ILE A 100 11.51 10.44 -16.36
N ILE A 101 12.53 10.06 -15.59
CA ILE A 101 12.63 10.24 -14.15
C ILE A 101 13.83 11.16 -13.88
N SER A 102 13.54 12.42 -13.54
CA SER A 102 14.56 13.42 -13.21
C SER A 102 14.65 13.60 -11.70
N MET A 103 15.85 13.50 -11.15
CA MET A 103 16.15 13.73 -9.74
C MET A 103 17.08 14.92 -9.60
N GLU A 104 16.79 15.79 -8.64
CA GLU A 104 17.56 17.00 -8.38
C GLU A 104 17.86 17.11 -6.88
N SER A 105 19.15 17.28 -6.56
CA SER A 105 19.60 17.47 -5.17
C SER A 105 19.10 18.79 -4.61
N GLN A 106 18.91 18.85 -3.28
CA GLN A 106 18.38 20.05 -2.61
C GLN A 106 19.26 21.31 -2.82
N ASN A 107 20.58 21.12 -2.95
CA ASN A 107 21.56 22.18 -3.23
C ASN A 107 21.79 22.41 -4.73
N GLN A 108 21.06 21.72 -5.61
CA GLN A 108 21.12 21.86 -7.06
C GLN A 108 22.50 21.64 -7.68
N ASP A 109 23.35 20.84 -7.03
CA ASP A 109 24.68 20.49 -7.55
C ASP A 109 24.68 19.18 -8.37
N LYS A 110 23.60 18.40 -8.29
CA LYS A 110 23.43 17.11 -8.95
C LYS A 110 22.05 17.03 -9.59
N PHE A 111 22.07 16.75 -10.89
CA PHE A 111 20.90 16.44 -11.69
C PHE A 111 21.10 15.06 -12.32
N ALA A 112 20.11 14.19 -12.23
CA ALA A 112 20.15 12.87 -12.81
C ALA A 112 18.86 12.58 -13.57
N ASP A 113 18.99 12.28 -14.87
CA ASP A 113 17.87 11.88 -15.73
C ASP A 113 18.00 10.41 -16.09
N TYR A 114 16.91 9.67 -15.86
CA TYR A 114 16.79 8.27 -16.20
C TYR A 114 15.60 8.07 -17.13
N GLU A 115 15.81 7.31 -18.19
CA GLU A 115 14.77 6.96 -19.14
C GLU A 115 14.45 5.47 -19.02
N LEU A 116 13.18 5.15 -18.78
CA LEU A 116 12.67 3.79 -18.66
C LEU A 116 11.67 3.52 -19.77
N ARG A 117 11.75 2.35 -20.41
CA ARG A 117 10.77 1.96 -21.42
C ARG A 117 9.42 1.65 -20.78
N LEU A 118 8.37 2.12 -21.43
CA LEU A 118 7.00 1.76 -21.16
C LEU A 118 6.70 0.38 -21.76
N MET A 119 5.65 -0.25 -21.26
CA MET A 119 5.19 -1.56 -21.68
C MET A 119 3.70 -1.48 -22.01
N ASP A 120 3.27 -2.25 -22.99
CA ASP A 120 1.85 -2.44 -23.27
C ASP A 120 1.31 -3.46 -22.26
N LEU A 121 0.48 -2.99 -21.33
CA LEU A 121 -0.17 -3.80 -20.31
C LEU A 121 -1.67 -3.72 -20.46
N ASP A 122 -2.33 -4.87 -20.37
CA ASP A 122 -3.78 -4.93 -20.29
C ASP A 122 -4.23 -4.35 -18.93
N SER A 123 -5.08 -3.32 -18.98
CA SER A 123 -5.63 -2.65 -17.79
C SER A 123 -7.03 -3.19 -17.53
N GLU A 124 -7.15 -4.07 -16.54
CA GLU A 124 -8.46 -4.50 -16.02
C GLU A 124 -8.79 -3.67 -14.78
N HIS A 125 -9.75 -2.76 -14.91
CA HIS A 125 -10.25 -2.00 -13.78
C HIS A 125 -11.38 -2.74 -13.08
N LEU A 126 -11.11 -3.15 -11.84
CA LEU A 126 -12.09 -3.73 -10.94
C LEU A 126 -12.78 -2.63 -10.16
N GLY A 127 -14.12 -2.62 -10.22
CA GLY A 127 -14.92 -1.75 -9.37
C GLY A 127 -14.75 -2.14 -7.90
N ILE A 128 -14.16 -1.25 -7.10
CA ILE A 128 -14.09 -1.42 -5.64
C ILE A 128 -15.37 -0.82 -5.05
N PRO A 129 -16.27 -1.61 -4.45
CA PRO A 129 -17.49 -1.09 -3.86
C PRO A 129 -17.20 -0.30 -2.58
N ASP A 130 -18.07 0.65 -2.28
CA ASP A 130 -18.11 1.29 -0.96
C ASP A 130 -18.66 0.29 0.06
N THR A 131 -17.76 -0.37 0.78
CA THR A 131 -18.10 -1.36 1.81
C THR A 131 -18.29 -0.69 3.16
N ASP A 132 -19.40 -1.00 3.82
CA ASP A 132 -19.54 -0.70 5.24
C ASP A 132 -18.90 -1.79 6.10
N TYR A 133 -17.74 -1.50 6.68
CA TYR A 133 -16.99 -2.48 7.46
C TYR A 133 -17.55 -2.66 8.87
N SER A 134 -17.61 -3.90 9.32
CA SER A 134 -18.05 -4.29 10.67
C SER A 134 -17.07 -3.83 11.76
N CYS A 135 -15.78 -3.75 11.44
CA CYS A 135 -14.76 -3.28 12.36
C CYS A 135 -13.62 -2.56 11.61
N THR A 136 -13.17 -1.42 12.14
CA THR A 136 -11.98 -0.71 11.68
C THR A 136 -10.98 -0.57 12.82
N ILE A 137 -9.73 -0.99 12.59
CA ILE A 137 -8.64 -0.90 13.55
C ILE A 137 -7.57 0.01 12.99
N LYS A 138 -7.22 1.07 13.70
CA LYS A 138 -6.06 1.91 13.43
C LYS A 138 -4.98 1.61 14.46
N MET A 139 -3.75 1.37 14.02
CA MET A 139 -2.62 1.09 14.92
C MET A 139 -1.30 1.58 14.30
N PRO A 140 -0.20 1.66 15.07
CA PRO A 140 1.10 1.97 14.52
C PRO A 140 1.51 0.95 13.44
N SER A 141 1.96 1.43 12.27
CA SER A 141 2.38 0.58 11.15
C SER A 141 3.56 -0.32 11.52
N SER A 142 4.43 0.16 12.40
CA SER A 142 5.56 -0.59 12.96
C SER A 142 5.11 -1.78 13.82
N GLU A 143 4.07 -1.59 14.62
CA GLU A 143 3.51 -2.65 15.47
C GLU A 143 2.80 -3.70 14.61
N PHE A 144 2.01 -3.29 13.62
CA PHE A 144 1.41 -4.22 12.67
C PHE A 144 2.46 -5.04 11.91
N SER A 145 3.56 -4.40 11.48
CA SER A 145 4.68 -5.08 10.83
C SER A 145 5.35 -6.11 11.73
N ARG A 146 5.48 -5.81 13.02
CA ARG A 146 6.02 -6.73 14.02
C ARG A 146 5.07 -7.91 14.24
N ILE A 147 3.78 -7.66 14.40
CA ILE A 147 2.75 -8.70 14.55
C ILE A 147 2.78 -9.66 13.36
N CYS A 148 2.81 -9.17 12.12
CA CYS A 148 2.87 -10.03 10.93
C CYS A 148 4.12 -10.90 10.92
N ARG A 149 5.28 -10.34 11.29
CA ARG A 149 6.53 -11.09 11.42
C ARG A 149 6.43 -12.17 12.49
N ASP A 150 5.94 -11.83 13.67
CA ASP A 150 5.82 -12.77 14.79
C ASP A 150 4.82 -13.90 14.44
N MET A 151 3.71 -13.58 13.78
CA MET A 151 2.74 -14.58 13.31
C MET A 151 3.31 -15.47 12.19
N SER A 152 4.15 -14.93 11.30
CA SER A 152 4.79 -15.71 10.23
C SER A 152 5.75 -16.79 10.74
N VAL A 153 6.32 -16.59 11.94
CA VAL A 153 7.13 -17.63 12.61
C VAL A 153 6.25 -18.76 13.14
N MET A 154 5.02 -18.44 13.53
CA MET A 154 4.09 -19.41 14.14
C MET A 154 3.32 -20.24 13.11
N GLY A 155 2.98 -19.67 11.95
CA GLY A 155 2.29 -20.39 10.87
C GLY A 155 1.97 -19.53 9.65
N ASP A 156 1.49 -20.19 8.59
CA ASP A 156 1.18 -19.54 7.31
C ASP A 156 -0.14 -18.74 7.30
N SER A 157 -0.97 -18.96 8.33
CA SER A 157 -2.28 -18.33 8.50
C SER A 157 -2.34 -17.56 9.82
N VAL A 158 -2.99 -16.40 9.81
CA VAL A 158 -3.34 -15.64 11.01
C VAL A 158 -4.85 -15.46 11.07
N LEU A 159 -5.44 -15.84 12.19
CA LEU A 159 -6.80 -15.53 12.58
C LEU A 159 -6.81 -14.15 13.25
N VAL A 160 -7.56 -13.21 12.66
CA VAL A 160 -7.79 -11.87 13.20
C VAL A 160 -9.20 -11.85 13.79
N CYS A 161 -9.28 -11.74 15.12
CA CYS A 161 -10.54 -11.68 15.86
C CYS A 161 -10.71 -10.30 16.51
N THR A 162 -11.84 -9.64 16.24
CA THR A 162 -12.21 -8.38 16.87
C THR A 162 -13.39 -8.59 17.81
N THR A 163 -13.26 -8.11 19.04
CA THR A 163 -14.29 -8.19 20.08
C THR A 163 -14.34 -6.87 20.84
N LYS A 164 -15.31 -6.70 21.75
CA LYS A 164 -15.38 -5.54 22.66
C LYS A 164 -14.11 -5.38 23.51
N GLU A 165 -13.38 -6.47 23.63
CA GLU A 165 -12.20 -6.64 24.46
C GLU A 165 -10.90 -6.24 23.74
N GLY A 166 -10.97 -5.95 22.43
CA GLY A 166 -9.83 -5.58 21.58
C GLY A 166 -9.72 -6.46 20.33
N VAL A 167 -8.58 -6.34 19.65
CA VAL A 167 -8.21 -7.20 18.51
C VAL A 167 -7.18 -8.24 18.93
N LYS A 168 -7.37 -9.48 18.50
CA LYS A 168 -6.47 -10.60 18.74
C LYS A 168 -6.02 -11.19 17.40
N PHE A 169 -4.70 -11.33 17.25
CA PHE A 169 -4.04 -12.04 16.16
C PHE A 169 -3.60 -13.39 16.68
N SER A 170 -3.99 -14.49 16.04
CA SER A 170 -3.63 -15.84 16.46
C SER A 170 -3.11 -16.64 15.28
N ALA A 171 -2.02 -17.37 15.47
CA ALA A 171 -1.47 -18.28 14.47
C ALA A 171 -1.13 -19.62 15.11
N LYS A 172 -1.31 -20.69 14.35
CA LYS A 172 -1.02 -22.07 14.74
C LYS A 172 -0.26 -22.76 13.61
N GLY A 173 0.79 -23.47 13.96
CA GLY A 173 1.61 -24.26 13.03
C GLY A 173 2.42 -25.30 13.79
N ASP A 174 3.47 -25.82 13.15
CA ASP A 174 4.22 -26.98 13.66
C ASP A 174 4.98 -26.68 14.97
N LEU A 175 5.44 -25.44 15.15
CA LEU A 175 6.13 -25.01 16.37
C LEU A 175 5.18 -24.84 17.57
N GLY A 176 3.87 -24.77 17.32
CA GLY A 176 2.85 -24.56 18.34
C GLY A 176 1.85 -23.47 17.96
N GLN A 177 1.35 -22.75 18.97
CA GLN A 177 0.36 -21.69 18.80
C GLN A 177 0.82 -20.41 19.49
N GLY A 178 0.55 -19.27 18.88
CA GLY A 178 0.87 -17.95 19.40
C GLY A 178 -0.31 -17.01 19.24
N SER A 179 -0.46 -16.05 20.16
CA SER A 179 -1.44 -14.99 20.01
C SER A 179 -0.97 -13.67 20.58
N ILE A 180 -1.24 -12.59 19.87
CA ILE A 180 -0.99 -11.21 20.29
C ILE A 180 -2.33 -10.50 20.38
N ARG A 181 -2.53 -9.72 21.45
CA ARG A 181 -3.76 -8.95 21.66
C ARG A 181 -3.43 -7.49 21.85
N LEU A 182 -4.12 -6.64 21.10
CA LEU A 182 -4.10 -5.19 21.26
C LEU A 182 -5.44 -4.73 21.82
N VAL A 183 -5.39 -3.76 22.73
CA VAL A 183 -6.57 -3.13 23.34
C VAL A 183 -6.60 -1.66 22.97
N GLN A 184 -7.79 -1.06 23.00
CA GLN A 184 -7.97 0.37 22.81
C GLN A 184 -7.03 1.16 23.73
N THR A 185 -6.25 2.09 23.16
CA THR A 185 -5.40 2.97 23.96
C THR A 185 -6.27 4.05 24.63
N THR A 186 -6.15 4.21 25.94
CA THR A 186 -6.97 5.15 26.73
C THR A 186 -6.26 6.44 27.11
N ASN A 187 -4.93 6.45 27.13
CA ASN A 187 -4.13 7.63 27.49
C ASN A 187 -3.03 7.80 26.43
N ILE A 188 -3.15 8.84 25.60
CA ILE A 188 -2.32 9.04 24.42
C ILE A 188 -1.63 10.40 24.50
N GLU A 189 -0.30 10.41 24.53
CA GLU A 189 0.49 11.63 24.35
C GLU A 189 0.71 11.95 22.86
N LYS A 190 0.77 10.93 22.00
CA LYS A 190 0.91 11.07 20.54
C LYS A 190 -0.07 10.18 19.80
N GLU A 191 -0.94 10.77 18.98
CA GLU A 191 -1.99 10.06 18.23
C GLU A 191 -1.45 8.92 17.35
N GLU A 192 -0.23 9.07 16.81
CA GLU A 192 0.43 8.09 15.96
C GLU A 192 0.80 6.78 16.67
N GLU A 193 0.94 6.81 18.00
CA GLU A 193 1.25 5.64 18.83
C GLU A 193 -0.01 4.89 19.30
N ALA A 194 -1.19 5.45 19.04
CA ALA A 194 -2.46 4.94 19.53
C ALA A 194 -2.97 3.72 18.74
N VAL A 195 -3.66 2.83 19.45
CA VAL A 195 -4.54 1.80 18.90
C VAL A 195 -5.98 2.26 19.08
N ILE A 196 -6.69 2.41 17.96
CA ILE A 196 -8.09 2.82 17.89
C ILE A 196 -8.88 1.71 17.21
N ILE A 197 -9.95 1.25 17.85
CA ILE A 197 -10.80 0.14 17.41
C ILE A 197 -12.24 0.66 17.36
N GLU A 198 -12.75 0.83 16.16
CA GLU A 198 -14.13 1.20 15.88
C GLU A 198 -14.89 -0.06 15.46
N MET A 199 -15.60 -0.66 16.41
CA MET A 199 -16.29 -1.93 16.20
C MET A 199 -17.80 -1.75 16.22
N LYS A 200 -18.44 -2.11 15.11
CA LYS A 200 -19.91 -2.27 15.00
C LYS A 200 -20.31 -3.68 15.40
N GLU A 201 -19.61 -4.66 14.83
CA GLU A 201 -19.86 -6.09 15.05
C GLU A 201 -18.54 -6.85 15.26
N ALA A 202 -18.60 -7.97 15.98
CA ALA A 202 -17.45 -8.85 16.15
C ALA A 202 -17.16 -9.57 14.83
N VAL A 203 -15.88 -9.74 14.50
CA VAL A 203 -15.44 -10.39 13.25
C VAL A 203 -14.30 -11.35 13.58
N ALA A 204 -14.29 -12.51 12.93
CA ALA A 204 -13.22 -13.49 13.02
C ALA A 204 -12.87 -14.00 11.63
N LEU A 205 -11.74 -13.56 11.07
CA LEU A 205 -11.32 -13.92 9.71
C LEU A 205 -9.88 -14.39 9.67
N THR A 206 -9.64 -15.42 8.86
CA THR A 206 -8.30 -16.01 8.68
C THR A 206 -7.67 -15.48 7.39
N PHE A 207 -6.39 -15.09 7.44
CA PHE A 207 -5.65 -14.58 6.28
C PHE A 207 -4.30 -15.25 6.13
N ALA A 208 -3.79 -15.32 4.89
CA ALA A 208 -2.43 -15.75 4.63
C ALA A 208 -1.42 -14.69 5.09
N VAL A 209 -0.58 -15.04 6.08
CA VAL A 209 0.37 -14.09 6.71
C VAL A 209 1.39 -13.54 5.71
N ARG A 210 1.72 -14.34 4.69
CA ARG A 210 2.64 -13.94 3.62
C ARG A 210 2.20 -12.63 2.94
N TYR A 211 0.91 -12.48 2.64
CA TYR A 211 0.38 -11.28 1.99
C TYR A 211 0.39 -10.06 2.92
N LEU A 212 -0.02 -10.24 4.18
CA LEU A 212 0.06 -9.18 5.18
C LEU A 212 1.51 -8.70 5.36
N SER A 213 2.48 -9.61 5.32
CA SER A 213 3.90 -9.28 5.37
C SER A 213 4.38 -8.49 4.14
N MET A 214 3.82 -8.76 2.96
CA MET A 214 4.05 -7.94 1.75
C MET A 214 3.45 -6.54 1.94
N PHE A 215 2.22 -6.42 2.45
CA PHE A 215 1.58 -5.12 2.67
C PHE A 215 2.35 -4.24 3.67
N CYS A 216 2.95 -4.85 4.69
CA CYS A 216 3.79 -4.15 5.67
C CYS A 216 5.00 -3.42 5.05
N LYS A 217 5.35 -3.69 3.78
CA LYS A 217 6.39 -2.96 3.05
C LYS A 217 6.00 -1.50 2.77
N ALA A 218 4.71 -1.19 2.81
CA ALA A 218 4.19 0.16 2.74
C ALA A 218 4.26 0.93 4.09
N ALA A 219 4.64 0.27 5.20
CA ALA A 219 4.71 0.92 6.52
C ALA A 219 5.53 2.24 6.56
N PRO A 220 6.62 2.44 5.79
CA PRO A 220 7.34 3.72 5.77
C PRO A 220 6.55 4.91 5.19
N LEU A 221 5.39 4.68 4.56
CA LEU A 221 4.51 5.72 4.01
C LEU A 221 3.72 6.44 5.10
N SER A 222 3.32 5.70 6.15
CA SER A 222 2.40 6.21 7.16
C SER A 222 2.78 5.69 8.53
N PRO A 223 2.80 6.53 9.58
CA PRO A 223 3.07 6.07 10.94
C PRO A 223 1.99 5.11 11.45
N GLN A 224 0.77 5.17 10.89
CA GLN A 224 -0.34 4.29 11.23
C GLN A 224 -0.88 3.55 10.01
N VAL A 225 -1.40 2.35 10.27
CA VAL A 225 -2.14 1.52 9.31
C VAL A 225 -3.58 1.37 9.78
N SER A 226 -4.51 1.32 8.84
CA SER A 226 -5.92 1.04 9.11
C SER A 226 -6.33 -0.30 8.49
N LEU A 227 -6.88 -1.20 9.30
CA LEU A 227 -7.41 -2.50 8.91
C LEU A 227 -8.92 -2.48 9.02
N SER A 228 -9.63 -2.74 7.93
CA SER A 228 -11.11 -2.76 7.91
C SER A 228 -11.59 -4.15 7.52
N LEU A 229 -12.45 -4.74 8.36
CA LEU A 229 -12.87 -6.15 8.27
C LEU A 229 -14.39 -6.29 8.28
N SER A 230 -14.90 -7.25 7.50
CA SER A 230 -16.28 -7.75 7.52
C SER A 230 -16.33 -9.14 6.88
N GLU A 231 -17.23 -10.03 7.32
CA GLU A 231 -17.20 -11.47 7.00
C GLU A 231 -17.25 -11.79 5.50
N ASP A 232 -17.99 -10.99 4.72
CA ASP A 232 -18.23 -11.24 3.29
C ASP A 232 -17.37 -10.38 2.35
N THR A 233 -16.36 -9.69 2.89
CA THR A 233 -15.53 -8.77 2.10
C THR A 233 -14.04 -8.98 2.36
N PRO A 234 -13.18 -8.70 1.36
CA PRO A 234 -11.74 -8.69 1.58
C PRO A 234 -11.35 -7.76 2.74
N LEU A 235 -10.34 -8.15 3.50
CA LEU A 235 -9.67 -7.21 4.41
C LEU A 235 -9.13 -6.04 3.60
N MET A 236 -9.45 -4.82 4.02
CA MET A 236 -8.82 -3.61 3.48
C MET A 236 -7.75 -3.12 4.45
N CYS A 237 -6.52 -2.99 3.96
CA CYS A 237 -5.35 -2.48 4.67
C CYS A 237 -4.90 -1.16 4.02
N GLU A 238 -5.08 -0.04 4.72
CA GLU A 238 -4.78 1.30 4.21
C GLU A 238 -3.53 1.89 4.88
N PHE A 239 -2.63 2.41 4.04
CA PHE A 239 -1.55 3.32 4.42
C PHE A 239 -1.79 4.68 3.75
N LYS A 240 -1.95 5.73 4.54
CA LYS A 240 -2.07 7.09 4.00
C LYS A 240 -0.74 7.59 3.47
N ILE A 241 -0.77 8.24 2.32
CA ILE A 241 0.38 8.97 1.77
C ILE A 241 0.17 10.43 2.15
N ALA A 242 0.54 10.79 3.39
CA ALA A 242 0.26 12.11 3.97
C ALA A 242 -1.17 12.60 3.60
N GLU A 243 -1.28 13.82 3.08
CA GLU A 243 -2.53 14.38 2.54
C GLU A 243 -2.66 14.21 1.01
N MET A 244 -1.70 13.57 0.34
CA MET A 244 -1.72 13.39 -1.11
C MET A 244 -2.53 12.16 -1.56
N GLY A 245 -2.77 11.18 -0.68
CA GLY A 245 -3.57 10.01 -1.07
C GLY A 245 -3.37 8.80 -0.18
N HIS A 246 -3.43 7.61 -0.75
CA HIS A 246 -3.33 6.35 -0.02
C HIS A 246 -2.84 5.19 -0.90
N VAL A 247 -2.30 4.17 -0.23
CA VAL A 247 -2.18 2.81 -0.75
C VAL A 247 -3.16 1.94 0.03
N ARG A 248 -4.06 1.27 -0.68
CA ARG A 248 -4.99 0.29 -0.11
C ARG A 248 -4.68 -1.09 -0.68
N PHE A 249 -4.53 -2.05 0.20
CA PHE A 249 -4.43 -3.45 -0.14
C PHE A 249 -5.71 -4.16 0.25
N TYR A 250 -6.18 -5.06 -0.60
CA TYR A 250 -7.34 -5.91 -0.36
C TYR A 250 -6.86 -7.36 -0.36
N LEU A 251 -7.29 -8.13 0.63
CA LEU A 251 -6.92 -9.54 0.76
C LEU A 251 -8.14 -10.39 1.07
N ALA A 252 -8.42 -11.36 0.19
CA ALA A 252 -9.48 -12.31 0.44
C ALA A 252 -9.18 -13.14 1.70
N PRO A 253 -10.18 -13.36 2.58
CA PRO A 253 -10.01 -14.29 3.69
C PRO A 253 -9.85 -15.72 3.17
N LYS A 254 -9.15 -16.55 3.95
CA LYS A 254 -9.19 -17.99 3.76
C LYS A 254 -10.57 -18.46 4.21
N ILE A 255 -11.28 -19.12 3.32
CA ILE A 255 -12.49 -19.86 3.65
C ILE A 255 -12.00 -21.12 4.37
N GLU A 256 -12.40 -21.30 5.63
CA GLU A 256 -12.30 -22.62 6.25
C GLU A 256 -13.32 -23.50 5.53
N ASP A 257 -12.85 -24.55 4.86
CA ASP A 257 -13.73 -25.61 4.40
C ASP A 257 -14.41 -26.14 5.66
N ASN A 258 -15.67 -25.74 5.88
CA ASN A 258 -16.53 -26.40 6.84
C ASN A 258 -16.70 -27.83 6.31
N GLU A 259 -15.80 -28.74 6.73
CA GLU A 259 -15.99 -30.17 6.58
C GLU A 259 -17.37 -30.48 7.14
N SER A 260 -18.29 -30.81 6.22
CA SER A 260 -19.65 -31.25 6.52
C SER A 260 -19.63 -32.72 6.95
#